data_AF-A0A1I1JSU7-F1
#
_entry.id   AF-A0A1I1JSU7-F1
#
_cell.length_a   1.000
_cell.length_b   1.000
_cell.length_c   1.000
_cell.angle_alpha   90.00
_cell.angle_beta   90.00
_cell.angle_gamma   90.00
#
_symmetry.space_group_name_H-M   'P 1'
#
loop_
_entity.id
_entity.type
_entity.pdbx_description
1 polymer ?
#
loop_
_entity_poly.entity_id
_entity_poly.type
_entity_poly.pdbx_seq_one_letter_code
_entity_poly.pdbx_strand_id
1 'polypeptide(L)'
;MKLEHVTVKKDLKRKTSIKEIYSGLTIHIIILVLAYLLAVISFYKNLFTDFTKFSFLVALSYWIIFYCNSQKIIDKNQFKQYTVVGLLIVILSLILLIITNNRFESFSITAFPLFYVGYFRILISLFYKDFTTFSKKPTVLFASKGKWTNENSDYLYVTTKKEIIFSNLLFFGPIVILNLIAYFIINA
;
A
#
# COMPACT_ATOMS: atom_id res chain seq x y z
N MET A 1 -25.09 -24.37 -30.76
CA MET A 1 -24.78 -24.75 -29.36
C MET A 1 -23.28 -24.52 -29.12
N LYS A 2 -22.89 -23.43 -28.43
CA LYS A 2 -21.48 -22.96 -28.30
C LYS A 2 -21.19 -22.39 -26.89
N LEU A 3 -21.84 -22.95 -25.87
CA LEU A 3 -21.85 -22.41 -24.50
C LEU A 3 -20.74 -22.97 -23.58
N GLU A 4 -20.19 -24.14 -23.86
CA GLU A 4 -19.23 -24.82 -22.95
C GLU A 4 -17.79 -24.26 -23.01
N HIS A 5 -17.34 -23.72 -24.15
CA HIS A 5 -15.97 -23.20 -24.26
C HIS A 5 -15.76 -21.83 -23.61
N VAL A 6 -16.82 -21.06 -23.36
CA VAL A 6 -16.72 -19.69 -22.81
C VAL A 6 -16.58 -19.71 -21.29
N THR A 7 -17.24 -20.65 -20.61
CA THR A 7 -17.19 -20.83 -19.15
C THR A 7 -15.82 -21.33 -18.70
N VAL A 8 -15.26 -22.34 -19.37
CA VAL A 8 -13.93 -22.91 -19.03
C VAL A 8 -12.81 -21.87 -19.17
N LYS A 9 -12.81 -21.05 -20.24
CA LYS A 9 -11.81 -19.98 -20.43
C LYS A 9 -11.91 -18.88 -19.36
N LYS A 10 -13.12 -18.54 -18.92
CA LYS A 10 -13.35 -17.58 -17.82
C LYS A 10 -12.85 -18.12 -16.49
N ASP A 11 -13.12 -19.40 -16.19
CA ASP A 11 -12.71 -20.02 -14.93
C ASP A 11 -11.21 -20.28 -14.85
N LEU A 12 -10.56 -20.63 -15.97
CA LEU A 12 -9.10 -20.70 -16.06
C LEU A 12 -8.46 -19.33 -15.87
N LYS A 13 -8.88 -18.29 -16.60
CA LYS A 13 -8.36 -16.91 -16.40
C LYS A 13 -8.55 -16.44 -14.95
N ARG A 14 -9.70 -16.74 -14.34
CA ARG A 14 -10.00 -16.40 -12.95
C ARG A 14 -9.05 -17.13 -12.00
N LYS A 15 -8.85 -18.44 -12.15
CA LYS A 15 -7.90 -19.23 -11.33
C LYS A 15 -6.45 -18.74 -11.47
N THR A 16 -5.98 -18.46 -12.68
CA THR A 16 -4.60 -17.97 -12.90
C THR A 16 -4.40 -16.61 -12.25
N SER A 17 -5.37 -15.69 -12.43
CA SER A 17 -5.30 -14.35 -11.83
C SER A 17 -5.30 -14.37 -10.31
N ILE A 18 -6.04 -15.30 -9.68
CA ILE A 18 -6.06 -15.46 -8.22
C ILE A 18 -4.71 -15.97 -7.72
N LYS A 19 -4.13 -16.97 -8.39
CA LYS A 19 -2.85 -17.58 -7.99
C LYS A 19 -1.68 -16.57 -8.06
N GLU A 20 -1.65 -15.71 -9.09
CA GLU A 20 -0.64 -14.65 -9.26
C GLU A 20 -0.75 -13.51 -8.24
N ILE A 21 -1.95 -13.26 -7.71
CA ILE A 21 -2.15 -12.24 -6.68
C ILE A 21 -1.57 -12.70 -5.35
N TYR A 22 -1.91 -13.93 -4.96
CA TYR A 22 -1.44 -14.50 -3.71
C TYR A 22 0.08 -14.68 -3.75
N SER A 23 0.67 -15.06 -4.88
CA SER A 23 2.13 -15.23 -4.96
C SER A 23 2.90 -13.93 -4.71
N GLY A 24 2.50 -12.81 -5.34
CA GLY A 24 3.23 -11.53 -5.20
C GLY A 24 3.19 -10.93 -3.80
N LEU A 25 2.00 -10.89 -3.18
CA LEU A 25 1.83 -10.33 -1.84
C LEU A 25 2.46 -11.24 -0.76
N THR A 26 2.41 -12.56 -0.95
CA THR A 26 3.06 -13.53 -0.04
C THR A 26 4.57 -13.34 -0.03
N ILE A 27 5.21 -13.09 -1.18
CA ILE A 27 6.65 -12.80 -1.24
C ILE A 27 6.99 -11.58 -0.39
N HIS A 28 6.19 -10.52 -0.45
CA HIS A 28 6.42 -9.32 0.37
C HIS A 28 6.28 -9.60 1.87
N ILE A 29 5.28 -10.39 2.27
CA ILE A 29 5.12 -10.84 3.66
C ILE A 29 6.33 -11.65 4.12
N ILE A 30 6.84 -12.57 3.30
CA ILE A 30 8.02 -13.38 3.66
C ILE A 30 9.24 -12.48 3.85
N ILE A 31 9.50 -11.56 2.91
CA ILE A 31 10.60 -10.60 3.00
C ILE A 31 10.45 -9.73 4.26
N LEU A 32 9.23 -9.29 4.59
CA LEU A 32 8.94 -8.53 5.80
C LEU A 32 9.37 -9.30 7.05
N VAL A 33 8.89 -10.52 7.21
CA VAL A 33 9.15 -11.34 8.38
C VAL A 33 10.64 -11.62 8.50
N LEU A 34 11.32 -11.94 7.39
CA LEU A 34 12.77 -12.12 7.37
C LEU A 34 13.53 -10.85 7.79
N ALA A 35 13.10 -9.68 7.30
CA ALA A 35 13.72 -8.40 7.69
C ALA A 35 13.58 -8.13 9.19
N TYR A 36 12.43 -8.42 9.79
CA TYR A 36 12.23 -8.28 11.24
C TYR A 36 13.02 -9.31 12.05
N LEU A 37 13.12 -10.56 11.59
CA LEU A 37 13.95 -11.57 12.24
C LEU A 37 15.43 -11.16 12.24
N LEU A 38 15.93 -10.65 11.11
CA LEU A 38 17.28 -10.10 11.01
C LEU A 38 17.46 -8.90 11.93
N ALA A 39 16.49 -7.99 11.99
CA ALA A 39 16.53 -6.86 12.91
C ALA A 39 16.65 -7.33 14.36
N VAL A 40 15.80 -8.25 14.82
CA VAL A 40 15.85 -8.81 16.18
C VAL A 40 17.24 -9.38 16.49
N ILE A 41 17.83 -10.17 15.59
CA ILE A 41 19.17 -10.74 15.78
C ILE A 41 20.24 -9.64 15.84
N SER A 42 20.16 -8.64 14.97
CA SER A 42 21.13 -7.53 14.92
C SER A 42 21.08 -6.66 16.17
N PHE A 43 19.87 -6.35 16.67
CA PHE A 43 19.68 -5.62 17.93
C PHE A 43 20.20 -6.44 19.12
N TYR A 44 19.89 -7.73 19.18
CA TYR A 44 20.36 -8.61 20.25
C TYR A 44 21.90 -8.73 20.29
N LYS A 45 22.55 -8.81 19.12
CA LYS A 45 24.01 -8.88 19.01
C LYS A 45 24.70 -7.50 19.07
N ASN A 46 23.94 -6.42 19.24
CA ASN A 46 24.43 -5.04 19.25
C ASN A 46 25.28 -4.67 18.01
N LEU A 47 25.05 -5.37 16.88
CA LEU A 47 25.92 -5.31 15.71
C LEU A 47 25.73 -3.99 14.96
N PHE A 48 24.48 -3.60 14.74
CA PHE A 48 24.04 -2.32 14.17
C PHE A 48 22.52 -2.31 14.31
N THR A 49 21.92 -1.20 14.76
CA THR A 49 20.87 -0.44 14.04
C THR A 49 20.17 0.53 14.97
N ASP A 50 19.92 1.73 14.48
CA ASP A 50 19.01 2.68 15.12
C ASP A 50 17.59 2.27 14.74
N PHE A 51 16.77 1.87 15.73
CA PHE A 51 15.38 1.47 15.51
C PHE A 51 14.58 2.53 14.76
N THR A 52 14.88 3.80 14.97
CA THR A 52 14.25 4.92 14.26
C THR A 52 14.51 4.83 12.76
N LYS A 53 15.76 4.59 12.36
CA LYS A 53 16.13 4.45 10.94
C LYS A 53 15.50 3.21 10.33
N PHE A 54 15.48 2.09 11.06
CA PHE A 54 14.83 0.86 10.61
C PHE A 54 13.33 1.07 10.40
N SER A 55 12.63 1.62 11.39
CA SER A 55 11.21 1.94 11.33
C SER A 55 10.87 2.87 10.17
N PHE A 56 11.69 3.91 9.95
CA PHE A 56 11.52 4.83 8.82
C PHE A 56 11.66 4.12 7.48
N LEU A 57 12.68 3.27 7.31
CA LEU A 57 12.90 2.50 6.08
C LEU A 57 11.74 1.53 5.79
N VAL A 58 11.24 0.84 6.82
CA VAL A 58 10.08 -0.05 6.68
C VAL A 58 8.84 0.74 6.28
N ALA A 59 8.54 1.84 6.96
CA ALA A 59 7.39 2.68 6.67
C ALA A 59 7.43 3.24 5.24
N LEU A 60 8.58 3.79 4.82
CA LEU A 60 8.78 4.35 3.49
C LEU A 60 8.65 3.28 2.40
N SER A 61 9.31 2.14 2.57
CA SER A 61 9.29 1.05 1.59
C SER A 61 7.88 0.50 1.38
N TYR A 62 7.14 0.27 2.47
CA TYR A 62 5.78 -0.24 2.38
C TYR A 62 4.77 0.77 1.87
N TRP A 63 4.95 2.06 2.18
CA TRP A 63 4.16 3.11 1.56
C TRP A 63 4.35 3.14 0.03
N ILE A 64 5.60 3.09 -0.45
CA ILE A 64 5.91 3.04 -1.89
C ILE A 64 5.28 1.80 -2.53
N ILE A 65 5.44 0.63 -1.91
CA ILE A 65 4.83 -0.62 -2.40
C ILE A 65 3.31 -0.49 -2.48
N PHE A 66 2.66 0.07 -1.47
CA PHE A 66 1.20 0.22 -1.43
C PHE A 66 0.73 1.21 -2.49
N TYR A 67 1.48 2.29 -2.71
CA TYR A 67 1.23 3.23 -3.79
C TYR A 67 1.40 2.59 -5.17
N CYS A 68 2.51 1.92 -5.45
CA CYS A 68 2.75 1.24 -6.73
C CYS A 68 1.70 0.17 -7.04
N ASN A 69 1.13 -0.47 -6.01
CA ASN A 69 0.05 -1.44 -6.18
C ASN A 69 -1.36 -0.84 -6.10
N SER A 70 -1.50 0.48 -6.03
CA SER A 70 -2.81 1.14 -5.83
C SER A 70 -3.85 0.78 -6.89
N GLN A 71 -3.47 0.76 -8.18
CA GLN A 71 -4.37 0.32 -9.25
C GLN A 71 -4.84 -1.12 -9.03
N LYS A 72 -3.90 -2.03 -8.73
CA LYS A 72 -4.20 -3.44 -8.42
C LYS A 72 -5.11 -3.59 -7.20
N ILE A 73 -4.92 -2.77 -6.16
CA ILE A 73 -5.76 -2.74 -4.96
C ILE A 73 -7.21 -2.41 -5.33
N ILE A 74 -7.44 -1.43 -6.21
CA ILE A 74 -8.77 -1.07 -6.72
C ILE A 74 -9.35 -2.20 -7.57
N ASP A 75 -8.55 -2.69 -8.52
CA ASP A 75 -8.98 -3.68 -9.51
C ASP A 75 -9.36 -5.02 -8.89
N LYS A 76 -8.80 -5.36 -7.74
CA LYS A 76 -9.07 -6.63 -7.05
C LYS A 76 -9.73 -6.43 -5.69
N ASN A 77 -10.10 -5.20 -5.34
CA ASN A 77 -10.66 -4.83 -4.04
C ASN A 77 -9.83 -5.37 -2.86
N GLN A 78 -8.51 -5.14 -2.89
CA GLN A 78 -7.57 -5.79 -1.97
C GLN A 78 -7.32 -5.03 -0.65
N PHE A 79 -8.17 -4.07 -0.31
CA PHE A 79 -8.01 -3.24 0.89
C PHE A 79 -7.79 -4.07 2.16
N LYS A 80 -8.53 -5.19 2.30
CA LYS A 80 -8.38 -6.09 3.45
C LYS A 80 -6.98 -6.70 3.53
N GLN A 81 -6.44 -7.20 2.42
CA GLN A 81 -5.13 -7.83 2.37
C GLN A 81 -4.02 -6.83 2.74
N TYR A 82 -4.08 -5.61 2.19
CA TYR A 82 -3.10 -4.56 2.50
C TYR A 82 -3.25 -4.03 3.94
N THR A 83 -4.47 -4.01 4.48
CA THR A 83 -4.71 -3.71 5.90
C THR A 83 -4.05 -4.75 6.80
N VAL A 84 -4.16 -6.04 6.47
CA VAL A 84 -3.51 -7.12 7.23
C VAL A 84 -1.99 -6.97 7.19
N VAL A 85 -1.40 -6.61 6.04
CA VAL A 85 0.04 -6.31 5.95
C VAL A 85 0.42 -5.12 6.82
N GLY A 86 -0.36 -4.03 6.80
CA GLY A 86 -0.14 -2.87 7.67
C GLY A 86 -0.20 -3.23 9.16
N LEU A 87 -1.19 -4.02 9.57
CA LEU A 87 -1.30 -4.51 10.95
C LEU A 87 -0.11 -5.41 11.34
N LEU A 88 0.34 -6.27 10.42
CA LEU A 88 1.52 -7.12 10.65
C LEU A 88 2.78 -6.28 10.90
N ILE A 89 2.99 -5.20 10.14
CA ILE A 89 4.11 -4.27 10.36
C ILE A 89 4.04 -3.67 11.76
N VAL A 90 2.86 -3.20 12.18
CA VAL A 90 2.67 -2.62 13.52
C VAL A 90 2.95 -3.66 14.60
N ILE A 91 2.43 -4.87 14.48
CA ILE A 91 2.66 -5.94 15.46
C ILE A 91 4.15 -6.30 15.56
N LEU A 92 4.84 -6.48 14.43
CA LEU A 92 6.27 -6.80 14.43
C LEU A 92 7.11 -5.65 15.00
N SER A 93 6.73 -4.40 14.72
CA SER A 93 7.37 -3.21 15.29
C SER A 93 7.16 -3.12 16.79
N LEU A 94 5.97 -3.49 17.28
CA LEU A 94 5.66 -3.48 18.71
C LEU A 94 6.50 -4.51 19.46
N ILE A 95 6.63 -5.72 18.89
CA ILE A 95 7.52 -6.76 19.44
C ILE A 95 8.96 -6.24 19.51
N LEU A 96 9.43 -5.60 18.43
CA LEU A 96 10.79 -5.06 18.39
C LEU A 96 10.98 -3.92 19.38
N LEU A 97 9.98 -3.04 19.56
CA LEU A 97 9.99 -1.98 20.57
C LEU A 97 10.14 -2.54 21.98
N ILE A 98 9.36 -3.56 22.33
CA ILE A 98 9.40 -4.22 23.66
C ILE A 98 10.79 -4.83 23.91
N ILE A 99 11.37 -5.49 22.91
CA ILE A 99 12.68 -6.14 23.04
C ILE A 99 13.81 -5.11 23.18
N THR A 100 13.74 -4.02 22.43
CA THR A 100 14.82 -3.02 22.35
C THR A 100 14.70 -1.89 23.36
N ASN A 101 13.58 -1.82 24.09
CA ASN A 101 13.24 -0.72 25.02
C ASN A 101 13.46 0.67 24.39
N ASN A 102 13.07 0.81 23.13
CA ASN A 102 13.30 2.03 22.37
C ASN A 102 12.18 3.06 22.58
N ARG A 103 12.33 4.21 21.93
CA ARG A 103 11.37 5.32 21.96
C ARG A 103 10.08 4.98 21.20
N PHE A 104 8.94 5.40 21.75
CA PHE A 104 7.62 5.16 21.19
C PHE A 104 7.41 5.90 19.85
N GLU A 105 8.08 7.03 19.66
CA GLU A 105 8.06 7.83 18.44
C GLU A 105 8.56 7.01 17.24
N SER A 106 9.63 6.24 17.44
CA SER A 106 10.22 5.37 16.42
C SER A 106 9.26 4.24 16.02
N PHE A 107 8.43 3.77 16.94
CA PHE A 107 7.35 2.82 16.66
C PHE A 107 6.18 3.48 15.91
N SER A 108 5.81 4.71 16.27
CA SER A 108 4.66 5.40 15.69
C SER A 108 4.79 5.61 14.17
N ILE A 109 6.03 5.78 13.67
CA ILE A 109 6.32 5.90 12.24
C ILE A 109 5.88 4.65 11.46
N THR A 110 5.95 3.46 12.05
CA THR A 110 5.62 2.21 11.35
C THR A 110 4.12 1.99 11.15
N ALA A 111 3.27 2.80 11.80
CA ALA A 111 1.83 2.82 11.54
C ALA A 111 1.47 3.53 10.22
N PHE A 112 2.41 4.24 9.59
CA PHE A 112 2.14 5.02 8.38
C PHE A 112 1.59 4.22 7.18
N PRO A 113 2.09 3.02 6.84
CA PRO A 113 1.50 2.19 5.80
C PRO A 113 0.05 1.79 6.10
N LEU A 114 -0.29 1.53 7.36
CA LEU A 114 -1.67 1.21 7.77
C LEU A 114 -2.57 2.43 7.63
N PHE A 115 -2.11 3.61 8.08
CA PHE A 115 -2.78 4.88 7.86
C PHE A 115 -3.04 5.13 6.37
N TYR A 116 -2.04 4.89 5.51
CA TYR A 116 -2.16 5.07 4.07
C TYR A 116 -3.28 4.22 3.45
N VAL A 117 -3.46 2.97 3.89
CA VAL A 117 -4.56 2.11 3.40
C VAL A 117 -5.92 2.67 3.79
N GLY A 118 -6.06 3.16 5.03
CA GLY A 118 -7.27 3.81 5.51
C GLY A 118 -7.58 5.09 4.74
N TYR A 119 -6.57 5.95 4.59
CA TYR A 119 -6.63 7.17 3.78
C TYR A 119 -7.07 6.88 2.34
N PHE A 120 -6.44 5.89 1.69
CA PHE A 120 -6.75 5.51 0.32
C PHE A 120 -8.21 5.04 0.19
N ARG A 121 -8.70 4.25 1.15
CA ARG A 121 -10.09 3.79 1.15
C ARG A 121 -11.09 4.95 1.31
N ILE A 122 -10.79 5.91 2.18
CA ILE A 122 -11.60 7.13 2.35
C ILE A 122 -11.60 7.93 1.05
N LEU A 123 -10.43 8.14 0.45
CA LEU A 123 -10.29 8.89 -0.79
C LEU A 123 -11.10 8.27 -1.93
N ILE A 124 -11.08 6.95 -2.07
CA ILE A 124 -11.94 6.25 -3.03
C ILE A 124 -13.41 6.47 -2.72
N SER A 125 -13.83 6.35 -1.45
CA SER A 125 -15.24 6.55 -1.09
C SER A 125 -15.73 7.97 -1.39
N LEU A 126 -14.86 8.97 -1.26
CA LEU A 126 -15.17 10.37 -1.54
C LEU A 126 -15.31 10.63 -3.03
N PHE A 127 -14.37 10.13 -3.84
CA PHE A 127 -14.37 10.38 -5.27
C PHE A 127 -15.29 9.42 -6.02
N TYR A 128 -15.32 8.15 -5.66
CA TYR A 128 -16.01 7.07 -6.37
C TYR A 128 -16.91 6.29 -5.41
N LYS A 129 -18.01 6.93 -5.01
CA LYS A 129 -19.09 6.29 -4.25
C LYS A 129 -19.49 4.99 -4.96
N ASP A 130 -19.48 3.87 -4.24
CA ASP A 130 -19.82 2.53 -4.75
C ASP A 130 -18.90 1.97 -5.86
N PHE A 131 -17.59 2.28 -5.84
CA PHE A 131 -16.62 1.77 -6.84
C PHE A 131 -16.62 0.24 -7.07
N THR A 132 -17.14 -0.55 -6.12
CA THR A 132 -17.25 -2.01 -6.22
C THR A 132 -18.29 -2.48 -7.23
N THR A 133 -19.29 -1.65 -7.57
CA THR A 133 -20.38 -2.01 -8.51
C THR A 133 -20.18 -1.45 -9.91
N PHE A 134 -19.21 -0.57 -10.14
CA PHE A 134 -18.97 0.00 -11.47
C PHE A 134 -18.36 -1.01 -12.44
N SER A 135 -18.87 -1.00 -13.67
CA SER A 135 -18.23 -1.69 -14.81
C SER A 135 -16.87 -1.06 -15.16
N LYS A 136 -16.69 0.24 -14.90
CA LYS A 136 -15.45 0.99 -15.11
C LYS A 136 -14.85 1.38 -13.76
N LYS A 137 -13.72 0.77 -13.41
CA LYS A 137 -13.01 1.04 -12.16
C LYS A 137 -12.25 2.37 -12.23
N PRO A 138 -12.03 3.04 -11.08
CA PRO A 138 -11.17 4.21 -11.01
C PRO A 138 -9.77 3.88 -11.54
N THR A 139 -9.21 4.79 -12.33
CA THR A 139 -7.83 4.71 -12.81
C THR A 139 -6.93 5.60 -11.97
N VAL A 140 -5.88 5.01 -11.41
CA VAL A 140 -4.77 5.72 -10.79
C VAL A 140 -3.77 6.08 -11.86
N LEU A 141 -3.35 7.34 -11.86
CA LEU A 141 -2.26 7.83 -12.68
C LEU A 141 -0.98 7.76 -11.85
N PHE A 142 0.07 7.22 -12.46
CA PHE A 142 1.40 7.18 -11.89
C PHE A 142 2.28 8.22 -12.57
N ALA A 143 3.17 8.85 -11.80
CA ALA A 143 4.17 9.73 -12.36
C ALA A 143 5.24 8.90 -13.11
N SER A 144 5.33 9.06 -14.43
CA SER A 144 6.34 8.43 -15.28
C SER A 144 6.99 9.46 -16.18
N LYS A 145 8.31 9.60 -16.12
CA LYS A 145 9.12 10.48 -17.01
C LYS A 145 8.53 11.89 -17.20
N GLY A 146 8.03 12.50 -16.12
CA GLY A 146 7.47 13.86 -16.13
C GLY A 146 6.03 13.99 -16.63
N LYS A 147 5.32 12.89 -16.90
CA LYS A 147 3.88 12.89 -17.23
C LYS A 147 3.10 11.91 -16.36
N TRP A 148 1.84 12.22 -16.11
CA TRP A 148 0.91 11.31 -15.45
C TRP A 148 0.45 10.26 -16.47
N THR A 149 0.81 9.00 -16.25
CA THR A 149 0.51 7.87 -17.14
C THR A 149 -0.33 6.83 -16.41
N ASN A 150 -1.25 6.16 -17.10
CA ASN A 150 -1.98 5.01 -16.58
C ASN A 150 -1.29 3.70 -16.98
N GLU A 151 -1.51 2.64 -16.21
CA GLU A 151 -0.94 1.31 -16.47
C GLU A 151 -1.62 0.62 -17.68
N ASN A 152 -2.88 0.97 -17.95
CA ASN A 152 -3.72 0.43 -19.04
C ASN A 152 -3.97 1.50 -20.13
N SER A 153 -2.94 1.96 -20.82
CA SER A 153 -3.10 2.90 -21.93
C SER A 153 -3.63 2.18 -23.18
N ASP A 154 -4.95 1.98 -23.24
CA ASP A 154 -5.59 1.96 -24.56
C ASP A 154 -5.37 3.35 -25.19
N TYR A 155 -4.91 3.40 -26.44
CA TYR A 155 -4.56 4.63 -27.16
C TYR A 155 -5.69 5.69 -27.24
N LEU A 156 -6.92 5.32 -26.87
CA LEU A 156 -8.12 6.17 -26.89
C LEU A 156 -8.60 6.61 -25.50
N TYR A 157 -7.90 6.23 -24.43
CA TYR A 157 -8.35 6.58 -23.07
C TYR A 157 -8.08 8.07 -22.77
N VAL A 158 -9.15 8.81 -22.52
CA VAL A 158 -9.09 10.22 -22.11
C VAL A 158 -9.17 10.30 -20.59
N THR A 159 -8.09 10.73 -19.96
CA THR A 159 -7.99 10.97 -18.52
C THR A 159 -8.89 12.13 -18.09
N THR A 160 -9.68 11.92 -17.04
CA THR A 160 -10.56 12.95 -16.48
C THR A 160 -9.86 13.80 -15.42
N LYS A 161 -10.31 15.05 -15.23
CA LYS A 161 -9.81 15.92 -14.14
C LYS A 161 -9.96 15.27 -12.76
N LYS A 162 -11.02 14.49 -12.57
CA LYS A 162 -11.30 13.75 -11.34
C LYS A 162 -10.22 12.71 -11.04
N GLU A 163 -9.78 11.94 -12.04
CA GLU A 163 -8.71 10.94 -11.90
C GLU A 163 -7.36 11.59 -11.61
N ILE A 164 -7.08 12.76 -12.20
CA ILE A 164 -5.88 13.54 -11.91
C ILE A 164 -5.87 14.00 -10.45
N ILE A 165 -6.95 14.64 -9.99
CA ILE A 165 -7.05 15.12 -8.61
C ILE A 165 -6.94 13.95 -7.63
N PHE A 166 -7.65 12.85 -7.89
CA PHE A 166 -7.58 11.64 -7.09
C PHE A 166 -6.16 11.07 -6.99
N SER A 167 -5.45 10.97 -8.12
CA SER A 167 -4.09 10.41 -8.15
C SER A 167 -3.08 11.33 -7.46
N ASN A 168 -3.21 12.65 -7.64
CA ASN A 168 -2.41 13.63 -6.92
C ASN A 168 -2.63 13.55 -5.41
N LEU A 169 -3.90 13.51 -4.97
CA LEU A 169 -4.24 13.36 -3.56
C LEU A 169 -3.75 12.03 -3.00
N LEU A 170 -3.82 10.95 -3.78
CA LEU A 170 -3.35 9.65 -3.35
C LEU A 170 -1.85 9.66 -3.02
N PHE A 171 -1.04 10.32 -3.86
CA PHE A 171 0.40 10.40 -3.67
C PHE A 171 0.82 11.48 -2.67
N PHE A 172 0.39 12.73 -2.86
CA PHE A 172 0.85 13.88 -2.07
C PHE A 172 0.06 14.09 -0.77
N GLY A 173 -1.20 13.67 -0.73
CA GLY A 173 -2.08 13.92 0.41
C GLY A 173 -1.52 13.41 1.76
N PRO A 174 -1.00 12.17 1.85
CA PRO A 174 -0.38 11.68 3.07
C PRO A 174 0.78 12.56 3.57
N ILE A 175 1.60 13.10 2.67
CA ILE A 175 2.72 13.98 3.01
C ILE A 175 2.21 15.32 3.55
N VAL A 176 1.17 15.89 2.93
CA VAL A 176 0.53 17.12 3.41
C VAL A 176 -0.05 16.92 4.81
N ILE A 177 -0.75 15.80 5.04
CA ILE A 177 -1.33 15.47 6.35
C ILE A 177 -0.24 15.35 7.40
N LEU A 178 0.85 14.63 7.12
CA LEU A 178 1.97 14.50 8.06
C LEU A 178 2.62 15.85 8.40
N ASN A 179 2.84 16.72 7.40
CA ASN A 179 3.39 18.05 7.64
C ASN A 179 2.45 18.92 8.48
N LEU A 180 1.14 18.84 8.25
CA LEU A 180 0.16 19.56 9.08
C LEU A 180 0.19 19.08 10.53
N ILE A 181 0.22 17.75 10.75
CA ILE A 181 0.33 17.18 12.09
C ILE A 181 1.62 17.65 12.77
N ALA A 182 2.76 17.59 12.06
CA ALA A 182 4.04 18.05 12.59
C ALA A 182 4.01 19.56 12.95
N TYR A 183 3.41 20.39 12.11
CA TYR A 183 3.25 21.82 12.38
C TYR A 183 2.43 22.09 13.66
N PHE A 184 1.32 21.36 13.87
CA PHE A 184 0.53 21.52 15.08
C PHE A 184 1.25 21.01 16.33
N ILE A 185 2.02 19.92 16.24
CA ILE A 185 2.80 19.41 17.37
C ILE A 185 3.91 20.38 17.79
N ILE A 186 4.57 21.03 16.83
CA ILE A 186 5.67 21.98 17.11
C ILE A 186 5.15 23.27 17.77
N ASN A 187 3.93 23.70 17.42
CA ASN A 187 3.35 24.96 17.87
C ASN A 187 2.30 24.81 18.99
N ALA A 188 2.10 23.61 19.53
CA ALA A 188 1.24 23.33 20.68
C ALA A 188 2.06 23.34 21.98
#